data_AF-A0A354Q6Q0-F1
#
_entry.id   AF-A0A354Q6Q0-F1
#
_cell.length_a   1.000
_cell.length_b   1.000
_cell.length_c   1.000
_cell.angle_alpha   90.00
_cell.angle_beta   90.00
_cell.angle_gamma   90.00
#
_symmetry.space_group_name_H-M   'P 1'
#
loop_
_entity.id
_entity.type
_entity.pdbx_description
1 polymer ?
#
loop_
_entity_poly.entity_id
_entity_poly.type
_entity_poly.pdbx_seq_one_letter_code
_entity_poly.pdbx_strand_id
1 'polypeptide(L)' 'YENEAQKTTANESKKDAEKSGMFDAPIVTEIATLPEFYPAEDYHQDYYSNNSNAGYCTYVIRPKLAKLNLE' A
#
# COMPACT_ATOMS: atom_id res chain seq x y z
N TYR A 1 2.02 -3.71 -13.27
CA TYR A 1 0.89 -3.31 -14.14
C TYR A 1 0.48 -4.49 -14.99
N GLU A 2 -0.82 -4.66 -15.21
CA GLU A 2 -1.40 -5.75 -16.03
C GLU A 2 -1.68 -5.31 -17.47
N ASN A 3 -1.78 -4.00 -17.70
CA ASN A 3 -2.10 -3.42 -19.00
C ASN A 3 -1.49 -2.01 -19.16
N GLU A 4 -1.53 -1.48 -20.38
CA GLU A 4 -0.97 -0.17 -20.72
C GLU A 4 -1.70 1.00 -20.05
N ALA A 5 -3.00 0.88 -19.77
CA ALA A 5 -3.74 1.91 -19.06
C ALA A 5 -3.19 2.08 -17.63
N GLN A 6 -3.02 0.99 -16.88
CA GLN A 6 -2.41 1.01 -15.55
C GLN A 6 -0.97 1.54 -15.58
N LYS A 7 -0.16 1.13 -16.57
CA LYS A 7 1.21 1.61 -16.75
C LYS A 7 1.24 3.12 -16.95
N THR A 8 0.36 3.64 -17.80
CA THR A 8 0.26 5.08 -18.10
C THR A 8 -0.13 5.85 -16.85
N THR A 9 -1.23 5.47 -16.19
CA THR A 9 -1.71 6.12 -14.96
C THR A 9 -0.67 6.09 -13.84
N ALA A 10 0.04 4.98 -13.65
CA ALA A 10 1.08 4.87 -12.62
C ALA A 10 2.27 5.82 -12.88
N ASN A 11 2.71 5.95 -14.14
CA ASN A 11 3.79 6.85 -14.51
C ASN A 11 3.38 8.33 -14.38
N GLU A 12 2.16 8.68 -14.77
CA GLU A 12 1.61 10.02 -14.59
C GLU A 12 1.51 10.39 -13.11
N SER A 13 0.96 9.50 -12.29
CA SER A 13 0.88 9.69 -10.84
C SER A 13 2.26 9.88 -10.19
N LYS A 14 3.25 9.08 -10.57
CA LYS A 14 4.64 9.22 -10.10
C LYS A 14 5.20 10.60 -10.47
N LYS A 15 5.02 11.03 -11.71
CA LYS A 15 5.50 12.33 -12.21
C LYS A 15 4.83 13.50 -11.47
N ASP A 16 3.54 13.40 -11.20
CA ASP A 16 2.81 14.45 -10.48
C ASP A 16 3.22 14.52 -9.02
N ALA A 17 3.44 13.38 -8.37
CA ALA A 17 3.96 13.32 -7.02
C ALA A 17 5.40 13.88 -6.92
N GLU A 18 6.29 13.59 -7.88
CA GLU A 18 7.63 14.19 -7.95
C GLU A 18 7.59 15.72 -8.10
N LYS A 19 6.67 16.23 -8.94
CA LYS A 19 6.51 17.69 -9.13
C LYS A 19 5.86 18.40 -7.95
N SER A 20 5.10 17.66 -7.12
CA SER A 20 4.32 18.27 -6.03
C SER A 20 5.19 18.93 -4.95
N GLY A 21 6.48 18.55 -4.86
CA GLY A 21 7.35 18.97 -3.77
C GLY A 21 6.97 18.40 -2.40
N MET A 22 6.03 17.44 -2.34
CA MET A 22 5.60 16.80 -1.09
C MET A 22 6.69 15.89 -0.50
N PHE A 23 7.60 15.41 -1.34
CA PHE A 23 8.69 14.53 -0.95
C PHE A 23 10.03 15.24 -1.11
N ASP A 24 10.82 15.26 -0.04
CA ASP A 24 12.18 15.81 -0.07
C ASP A 24 13.16 14.94 -0.88
N ALA A 25 12.77 13.68 -1.15
CA ALA A 25 13.57 12.70 -1.86
C ALA A 25 12.85 12.18 -3.12
N PRO A 26 13.59 11.69 -4.14
CA PRO A 26 13.01 11.14 -5.35
C PRO A 26 12.11 9.92 -5.11
N ILE A 27 11.12 9.73 -5.98
CA ILE A 27 10.23 8.56 -5.91
C ILE A 27 10.93 7.36 -6.57
N VAL A 28 11.27 6.35 -5.77
CA VAL A 28 11.98 5.14 -6.22
C VAL A 28 11.08 3.97 -6.55
N THR A 29 9.75 4.14 -6.48
CA THR A 29 8.78 3.07 -6.80
C THR A 29 9.00 2.51 -8.21
N GLU A 30 9.13 1.19 -8.30
CA GLU A 30 9.24 0.43 -9.53
C GLU A 30 7.87 0.29 -10.23
N ILE A 31 7.84 0.53 -11.54
CA ILE A 31 6.65 0.34 -12.38
C ILE A 31 7.00 -0.73 -13.42
N ALA A 32 6.71 -1.99 -13.08
CA ALA A 32 7.00 -3.15 -13.92
C ALA A 32 5.73 -3.92 -14.29
N THR A 33 5.81 -4.73 -15.35
CA THR A 33 4.76 -5.68 -15.73
C THR A 33 4.49 -6.63 -14.56
N LEU A 34 3.23 -6.95 -14.29
CA LEU A 34 2.84 -7.89 -13.24
C LEU A 34 3.41 -9.28 -13.59
N PRO A 35 4.33 -9.85 -12.77
CA PRO A 35 4.76 -11.23 -12.93
C PRO A 35 3.69 -12.19 -12.36
N GLU A 36 3.96 -13.49 -12.43
CA GLU A 36 3.16 -14.47 -11.68
C GLU A 36 3.08 -14.06 -10.20
N PHE A 37 1.87 -14.06 -9.66
CA PHE A 37 1.63 -13.74 -8.26
C PHE A 37 1.41 -15.03 -7.47
N TYR A 38 2.21 -15.22 -6.42
CA TYR A 38 2.09 -16.36 -5.52
C TYR A 38 1.39 -15.90 -4.24
N PRO A 39 0.16 -16.38 -3.96
CA PRO A 39 -0.53 -16.05 -2.72
C PRO A 39 0.31 -16.46 -1.50
N ALA A 40 0.37 -15.57 -0.51
CA ALA A 40 0.93 -15.89 0.80
C ALA A 40 0.01 -16.86 1.57
N GLU A 41 0.55 -17.53 2.59
CA GLU A 41 -0.16 -18.47 3.44
C GLU A 41 -1.41 -17.85 4.08
N ASP A 42 -2.43 -18.68 4.36
CA ASP A 42 -3.74 -18.23 4.83
C ASP A 42 -3.69 -17.34 6.09
N TYR A 43 -2.74 -17.58 6.99
CA TYR A 43 -2.61 -16.79 8.22
C TYR A 43 -2.08 -15.36 7.96
N HIS A 44 -1.52 -15.08 6.79
CA HIS A 44 -1.15 -13.73 6.36
C HIS A 44 -2.36 -12.95 5.81
N GLN A 45 -3.41 -13.65 5.38
CA GLN A 45 -4.61 -13.03 4.83
C GLN A 45 -5.44 -12.40 5.94
N ASP A 46 -5.92 -11.18 5.69
CA ASP A 46 -6.75 -10.41 6.63
C ASP A 46 -6.19 -10.35 8.06
N TYR A 47 -4.86 -10.28 8.18
CA TYR A 47 -4.16 -10.47 9.46
C TYR A 47 -4.72 -9.59 10.59
N TYR A 48 -4.96 -8.30 10.33
CA TYR A 48 -5.51 -7.40 11.35
C TYR A 48 -6.92 -7.84 11.79
N SER A 49 -7.81 -8.18 10.86
CA SER A 49 -9.18 -8.62 11.15
C SER A 49 -9.18 -9.91 11.97
N ASN A 50 -8.30 -10.85 11.61
CA ASN A 50 -8.20 -12.16 12.26
C ASN A 50 -7.41 -12.13 13.59
N ASN A 51 -6.58 -11.09 13.81
CA ASN A 51 -5.68 -10.98 14.96
C ASN A 51 -5.73 -9.59 15.61
N SER A 52 -6.91 -8.97 15.69
CA SER A 52 -7.07 -7.58 16.15
C SER A 52 -6.57 -7.36 17.60
N ASN A 53 -6.60 -8.40 18.41
CA ASN A 53 -6.10 -8.41 19.80
C ASN A 53 -4.57 -8.61 19.91
N ALA A 54 -3.87 -8.87 18.81
CA ALA A 54 -2.40 -8.93 18.84
C ALA A 54 -1.84 -7.58 19.30
N GLY A 55 -0.76 -7.61 20.09
CA GLY A 55 -0.18 -6.39 20.67
C GLY A 55 0.12 -5.31 19.61
N TYR A 56 0.70 -5.70 18.48
CA TYR A 56 0.94 -4.76 17.37
C TYR A 56 -0.35 -4.16 16.81
N CYS A 57 -1.39 -4.97 16.58
CA CYS A 57 -2.69 -4.51 16.12
C CYS A 57 -3.31 -3.51 17.08
N THR A 58 -3.26 -3.79 18.39
CA THR A 58 -3.84 -2.93 19.43
C THR A 58 -3.08 -1.63 19.61
N TYR A 59 -1.74 -1.67 19.67
CA TYR A 59 -0.94 -0.49 20.01
C TYR A 59 -0.55 0.37 18.79
N VAL A 60 -0.55 -0.20 17.58
CA VAL A 60 -0.08 0.50 16.37
C VAL A 60 -1.17 0.69 15.33
N ILE A 61 -1.96 -0.33 15.02
CA ILE A 61 -2.96 -0.25 13.94
C ILE A 61 -4.23 0.43 14.43
N ARG A 62 -4.80 -0.02 15.56
CA ARG A 62 -6.07 0.46 16.11
C ARG A 62 -6.11 1.99 16.32
N PRO A 63 -5.08 2.65 16.88
CA PRO A 63 -5.08 4.12 17.00
C PRO A 63 -5.06 4.84 15.64
N LYS A 64 -4.49 4.24 14.59
CA LYS A 64 -4.51 4.81 13.23
C LYS A 64 -5.90 4.74 12.62
N LEU A 65 -6.62 3.63 12.82
CA LEU A 65 -8.00 3.47 12.35
C LEU A 65 -8.96 4.42 13.08
N ALA A 66 -8.82 4.55 14.40
CA ALA A 66 -9.62 5.48 15.19
C ALA A 66 -9.46 6.94 14.70
N LYS A 67 -8.23 7.37 14.36
CA LYS A 67 -7.98 8.71 13.77
C LYS A 67 -8.67 8.94 12.43
N LEU A 68 -8.97 7.87 11.70
CA LEU A 68 -9.66 7.92 10.41
C LEU A 68 -11.17 7.67 10.55
N ASN A 69 -11.69 7.48 11.77
CA ASN A 69 -13.05 7.04 12.05
C ASN A 69 -13.42 5.73 11.33
N LEU A 70 -12.48 4.79 11.30
CA LEU A 70 -12.60 3.47 10.66
C LEU A 70 -12.59 2.30 11.67
N GLU A 71 -12.81 2.59 12.95
CA GLU A 71 -13.07 1.56 13.96
C GLU A 71 -14.48 0.98 13.85
#